data_AF-A0A2X2C2D5-F1
#
_entry.id   AF-A0A2X2C2D5-F1
#
_cell.length_a   1.000
_cell.length_b   1.000
_cell.length_c   1.000
_cell.angle_alpha   90.00
_cell.angle_beta   90.00
_cell.angle_gamma   90.00
#
_symmetry.space_group_name_H-M   'P 1'
#
loop_
_entity.id
_entity.type
_entity.pdbx_description
1 polymer ?
#
loop_
_entity_poly.entity_id
_entity_poly.type
_entity_poly.pdbx_seq_one_letter_code
_entity_poly.pdbx_strand_id
1 'polypeptide(L)'
;MAGGINLYAYAPNPLTWVDPWGLLDENTFIHYTDKAGFDSIMKTGVLNPNSQGKVYVTDILMIPDDVTRHLLINNPKYVGRGDYAIIFKVDSVQLTNINKVSEFEYIHSGKLKMKEILHAGKNPYSIVSHIDYETRNKMTNNQLNARSKCGG
;
A
#
# COMPACT_ATOMS: atom_id res chain seq x y z
N MET A 1 14.30 -24.65 2.78
CA MET A 1 13.10 -25.37 3.24
C MET A 1 11.90 -24.57 2.75
N ALA A 2 11.20 -25.10 1.75
CA ALA A 2 10.11 -24.43 1.06
C ALA A 2 8.83 -24.51 1.91
N GLY A 3 8.52 -23.43 2.61
CA GLY A 3 7.19 -23.17 3.19
C GLY A 3 6.56 -22.04 2.40
N GLY A 4 5.63 -22.36 1.50
CA GLY A 4 4.91 -21.36 0.72
C GLY A 4 4.21 -20.34 1.61
N ILE A 5 4.17 -19.09 1.17
CA ILE A 5 3.45 -18.00 1.84
C ILE A 5 1.99 -18.45 2.02
N ASN A 6 1.56 -18.59 3.28
CA ASN A 6 0.21 -19.01 3.58
C ASN A 6 -0.77 -17.86 3.30
N LEU A 7 -1.36 -17.89 2.12
CA LEU A 7 -2.37 -16.92 1.65
C LEU A 7 -3.70 -16.99 2.42
N TYR A 8 -3.86 -17.92 3.39
CA TYR A 8 -5.00 -18.02 4.30
C TYR A 8 -4.77 -17.35 5.67
N ALA A 9 -3.62 -16.71 5.90
CA ALA A 9 -3.45 -15.81 7.05
C ALA A 9 -4.31 -14.52 6.93
N TYR A 10 -5.05 -14.38 5.84
CA TYR A 10 -5.82 -13.18 5.48
C TYR A 10 -7.31 -13.27 5.90
N ALA A 11 -7.69 -14.24 6.75
CA ALA A 11 -9.08 -14.43 7.22
C ALA A 11 -9.18 -14.30 8.75
N PRO A 12 -10.36 -13.95 9.28
CA PRO A 12 -10.52 -13.04 10.42
C PRO A 12 -10.17 -13.70 11.75
N ASN A 13 -9.01 -13.34 12.29
CA ASN A 13 -8.92 -13.16 13.73
C ASN A 13 -8.56 -11.69 13.99
N PRO A 14 -9.51 -10.84 14.41
CA PRO A 14 -9.30 -9.39 14.59
C PRO A 14 -8.25 -9.05 15.66
N LEU A 15 -7.67 -10.05 16.33
CA LEU A 15 -6.67 -9.95 17.38
C LEU A 15 -5.22 -10.15 16.90
N THR A 16 -4.99 -10.78 15.74
CA THR A 16 -3.63 -11.08 15.26
C THR A 16 -3.50 -10.68 13.81
N TRP A 17 -3.26 -9.39 13.57
CA TRP A 17 -2.76 -8.94 12.28
C TRP A 17 -1.37 -9.57 12.08
N VAL A 18 -1.23 -10.41 11.05
CA VAL A 18 0.05 -10.98 10.64
C VAL A 18 0.60 -10.06 9.57
N ASP A 19 1.86 -9.68 9.71
CA ASP A 19 2.55 -8.76 8.83
C ASP A 19 3.58 -9.48 7.94
N PRO A 20 3.13 -10.19 6.89
CA PRO A 20 4.01 -11.04 6.10
C PRO A 20 5.05 -10.25 5.29
N TRP A 21 4.83 -8.95 5.09
CA TRP A 21 5.75 -8.08 4.33
C TRP A 21 6.52 -7.10 5.21
N GLY A 22 6.46 -7.24 6.54
CA GLY A 22 7.11 -6.28 7.42
C GLY A 22 6.60 -4.87 7.17
N LEU A 23 5.31 -4.73 6.81
CA LEU A 23 4.67 -3.46 6.63
C LEU A 23 4.98 -2.57 7.82
N LEU A 24 4.91 -3.02 9.09
CA LEU A 24 5.20 -2.19 10.28
C LEU A 24 6.53 -1.46 10.24
N ASP A 25 7.49 -1.90 9.42
CA ASP A 25 8.74 -1.18 9.19
C ASP A 25 8.43 0.24 8.66
N GLU A 26 9.09 1.23 9.26
CA GLU A 26 8.86 2.66 9.01
C GLU A 26 9.23 3.08 7.57
N ASN A 27 10.03 2.27 6.88
CA ASN A 27 10.49 2.52 5.52
C ASN A 27 9.70 1.73 4.44
N THR A 28 8.65 1.00 4.82
CA THR A 28 7.87 0.17 3.89
C THR A 28 6.61 0.91 3.43
N PHE A 29 6.49 1.08 2.13
CA PHE A 29 5.38 1.78 1.49
C PHE A 29 4.72 0.94 0.40
N ILE A 30 3.50 1.32 0.07
CA ILE A 30 2.62 0.69 -0.91
C ILE A 30 2.26 1.74 -1.96
N HIS A 31 2.41 1.37 -3.23
CA HIS A 31 1.85 2.13 -4.34
C HIS A 31 0.79 1.29 -5.05
N TYR A 32 -0.45 1.78 -5.03
CA TYR A 32 -1.56 1.19 -5.77
C TYR A 32 -1.62 1.76 -7.18
N THR A 33 -1.88 0.89 -8.15
CA THR A 33 -1.95 1.29 -9.56
C THR A 33 -2.85 0.34 -10.37
N ASP A 34 -3.10 0.72 -11.63
CA ASP A 34 -3.77 -0.12 -12.62
C ASP A 34 -2.74 -0.96 -13.39
N LYS A 35 -3.19 -1.85 -14.28
CA LYS A 35 -2.29 -2.74 -15.04
C LYS A 35 -1.27 -1.96 -15.87
N ALA A 36 -1.68 -0.91 -16.57
CA ALA A 36 -0.77 -0.14 -17.42
C ALA A 36 0.27 0.61 -16.57
N GLY A 37 -0.16 1.18 -15.44
CA GLY A 37 0.74 1.77 -14.46
C GLY A 37 1.74 0.75 -13.90
N PHE A 38 1.26 -0.43 -13.48
CA PHE A 38 2.09 -1.52 -12.98
C PHE A 38 3.18 -1.93 -13.98
N ASP A 39 2.80 -2.20 -15.24
CA ASP A 39 3.75 -2.64 -16.26
C ASP A 39 4.82 -1.56 -16.54
N SER A 40 4.41 -0.29 -16.56
CA SER A 40 5.34 0.84 -16.73
C SER A 40 6.32 0.97 -15.56
N ILE A 41 5.82 0.82 -14.33
CA ILE A 41 6.65 0.90 -13.12
C ILE A 41 7.61 -0.29 -13.05
N MET A 42 7.16 -1.51 -13.37
CA MET A 42 8.02 -2.69 -13.39
C MET A 42 9.11 -2.59 -14.46
N LYS A 43 8.84 -1.95 -15.60
CA LYS A 43 9.83 -1.70 -16.65
C LYS A 43 10.89 -0.67 -16.24
N THR A 44 10.50 0.34 -15.47
CA THR A 44 11.37 1.48 -15.15
C THR A 44 12.04 1.38 -13.78
N GLY A 45 11.44 0.65 -12.84
CA GLY A 45 11.87 0.58 -11.44
C GLY A 45 11.67 1.89 -10.66
N VAL A 46 10.89 2.85 -11.20
CA VAL A 46 10.74 4.20 -10.64
C VAL A 46 9.28 4.64 -10.69
N LEU A 47 8.81 5.19 -9.57
CA LEU A 47 7.57 5.94 -9.50
C LEU A 47 7.83 7.37 -9.98
N ASN A 48 7.22 7.73 -11.10
CA ASN A 48 7.32 9.08 -11.64
C ASN A 48 6.32 10.01 -10.95
N PRO A 49 6.71 11.25 -10.64
CA PRO A 49 5.80 12.21 -10.04
C PRO A 49 4.67 12.60 -10.99
N ASN A 50 3.55 13.04 -10.41
CA ASN A 50 2.49 13.70 -11.15
C ASN A 50 2.94 15.08 -11.69
N SER A 51 2.02 15.80 -12.35
CA SER A 51 2.29 17.15 -12.88
C SER A 51 2.69 18.19 -11.83
N GLN A 52 2.44 17.92 -10.54
CA GLN A 52 2.85 18.77 -9.42
C GLN A 52 4.19 18.34 -8.80
N GLY A 53 4.90 17.38 -9.42
CA GLY A 53 6.16 16.89 -8.88
C GLY A 53 6.00 15.94 -7.69
N LYS A 54 4.82 15.32 -7.49
CA LYS A 54 4.52 14.50 -6.31
C LYS A 54 4.26 13.04 -6.65
N VAL A 55 4.80 12.13 -5.83
CA VAL A 55 4.44 10.70 -5.81
C VAL A 55 3.65 10.42 -4.54
N TYR A 56 2.53 9.72 -4.70
CA TYR A 56 1.64 9.32 -3.61
C TYR A 56 1.85 7.85 -3.27
N VAL A 57 2.00 7.60 -1.97
CA VAL A 57 2.18 6.26 -1.40
C VAL A 57 1.39 6.15 -0.10
N THR A 58 1.16 4.93 0.36
CA THR A 58 0.48 4.62 1.61
C THR A 58 1.22 3.54 2.37
N ASP A 59 1.00 3.44 3.67
CA ASP A 59 1.51 2.38 4.54
C ASP A 59 0.38 1.45 5.03
N ILE A 60 -0.84 1.60 4.46
CA ILE A 60 -2.05 0.85 4.81
C ILE A 60 -2.47 -0.10 3.68
N LEU A 61 -2.67 -1.38 4.02
CA LEU A 61 -3.24 -2.35 3.10
C LEU A 61 -4.76 -2.21 3.00
N MET A 62 -5.25 -2.15 1.77
CA MET A 62 -6.65 -1.92 1.43
C MET A 62 -7.06 -2.77 0.23
N ILE A 63 -8.32 -3.19 0.21
CA ILE A 63 -8.90 -3.81 -0.98
C ILE A 63 -9.07 -2.76 -2.10
N PRO A 64 -9.22 -3.16 -3.38
CA PRO A 64 -9.36 -2.21 -4.50
C PRO A 64 -10.47 -1.16 -4.31
N ASP A 65 -11.61 -1.56 -3.73
CA ASP A 65 -12.73 -0.66 -3.42
C ASP A 65 -12.37 0.39 -2.37
N ASP A 66 -11.66 -0.01 -1.31
CA ASP A 66 -11.23 0.90 -0.24
C ASP A 66 -10.13 1.85 -0.71
N VAL A 67 -9.21 1.38 -1.57
CA VAL A 67 -8.25 2.26 -2.26
C VAL A 67 -9.00 3.34 -3.02
N THR A 68 -10.03 2.95 -3.77
CA THR A 68 -10.85 3.89 -4.55
C THR A 68 -11.57 4.90 -3.67
N ARG A 69 -12.15 4.43 -2.56
CA ARG A 69 -12.89 5.24 -1.60
C ARG A 69 -12.00 6.23 -0.84
N HIS A 70 -10.89 5.74 -0.28
CA HIS A 70 -10.09 6.49 0.71
C HIS A 70 -8.93 7.27 0.10
N LEU A 71 -8.27 6.72 -0.93
CA LEU A 71 -7.11 7.36 -1.56
C LEU A 71 -7.51 8.11 -2.83
N LEU A 72 -8.38 7.51 -3.64
CA LEU A 72 -8.75 8.06 -4.95
C LEU A 72 -10.03 8.91 -4.89
N ILE A 73 -10.63 9.06 -3.71
CA ILE A 73 -11.80 9.89 -3.41
C ILE A 73 -12.96 9.63 -4.39
N ASN A 74 -13.19 8.36 -4.72
CA ASN A 74 -14.20 7.91 -5.68
C ASN A 74 -14.14 8.61 -7.05
N ASN A 75 -12.96 9.09 -7.44
CA ASN A 75 -12.80 9.76 -8.72
C ASN A 75 -12.84 8.73 -9.86
N PRO A 76 -13.81 8.82 -10.79
CA PRO A 76 -14.00 7.83 -11.85
C PRO A 76 -12.80 7.73 -12.81
N LYS A 77 -11.95 8.77 -12.87
CA LYS A 77 -10.71 8.76 -13.65
C LYS A 77 -9.70 7.70 -13.17
N TYR A 78 -9.80 7.29 -11.91
CA TYR A 78 -8.84 6.40 -11.27
C TYR A 78 -9.37 4.99 -11.04
N VAL A 79 -10.49 4.63 -11.69
CA VAL A 79 -11.02 3.26 -11.66
C VAL A 79 -9.95 2.25 -12.05
N GLY A 80 -9.88 1.15 -11.30
CA GLY A 80 -8.89 0.08 -11.49
C GLY A 80 -7.52 0.36 -10.90
N ARG A 81 -7.24 1.56 -10.37
CA ARG A 81 -5.95 1.87 -9.74
C ARG A 81 -5.75 1.20 -8.38
N GLY A 82 -6.74 0.49 -7.85
CA GLY A 82 -6.58 -0.38 -6.69
C GLY A 82 -6.24 -1.84 -7.03
N ASP A 83 -6.21 -2.22 -8.31
CA ASP A 83 -6.14 -3.62 -8.75
C ASP A 83 -4.75 -4.23 -8.64
N TYR A 84 -3.72 -3.39 -8.69
CA TYR A 84 -2.32 -3.79 -8.52
C TYR A 84 -1.70 -3.04 -7.36
N ALA A 85 -0.82 -3.72 -6.64
CA ALA A 85 -0.08 -3.17 -5.52
C ALA A 85 1.41 -3.49 -5.70
N ILE A 86 2.23 -2.49 -5.39
CA ILE A 86 3.67 -2.65 -5.27
C ILE A 86 4.04 -2.27 -3.85
N ILE A 87 4.54 -3.22 -3.08
CA ILE A 87 5.00 -3.04 -1.71
C ILE A 87 6.52 -3.03 -1.75
N PHE A 88 7.13 -1.96 -1.24
CA PHE A 88 8.55 -1.74 -1.38
C PHE A 88 9.14 -0.96 -0.21
N LYS A 89 10.45 -1.13 0.00
CA LYS A 89 11.23 -0.31 0.91
C LYS A 89 11.87 0.87 0.21
N VAL A 90 12.04 1.95 0.97
CA VAL A 90 12.81 3.15 0.59
C VAL A 90 14.10 3.24 1.41
N ASP A 91 15.09 3.97 0.91
CA ASP A 91 16.29 4.28 1.71
C ASP A 91 16.05 5.47 2.66
N SER A 92 16.93 5.66 3.64
CA SER A 92 16.81 6.72 4.64
C SER A 92 16.73 8.13 4.04
N VAL A 93 17.41 8.41 2.93
CA VAL A 93 17.36 9.73 2.26
C VAL A 93 15.99 9.92 1.60
N GLN A 94 15.45 8.89 0.96
CA GLN A 94 14.09 8.94 0.42
C GLN A 94 13.05 9.11 1.53
N LEU A 95 13.21 8.40 2.65
CA LEU A 95 12.32 8.49 3.81
C LEU A 95 12.23 9.92 4.35
N THR A 96 13.35 10.64 4.46
CA THR A 96 13.33 12.05 4.91
C THR A 96 12.54 13.00 4.01
N ASN A 97 12.27 12.61 2.76
CA ASN A 97 11.48 13.39 1.80
C ASN A 97 10.04 12.90 1.66
N ILE A 98 9.63 11.92 2.48
CA ILE A 98 8.28 11.41 2.54
C ILE A 98 7.56 12.05 3.72
N ASN A 99 6.46 12.74 3.43
CA ASN A 99 5.67 13.43 4.45
C ASN A 99 4.25 12.89 4.48
N LYS A 100 3.75 12.59 5.68
CA LYS A 100 2.33 12.21 5.87
C LYS A 100 1.45 13.43 5.59
N VAL A 101 0.45 13.26 4.72
CA VAL A 101 -0.48 14.34 4.34
C VAL A 101 -1.93 14.07 4.74
N SER A 102 -2.27 12.81 4.97
CA SER A 102 -3.56 12.38 5.52
C SER A 102 -3.38 11.12 6.37
N GLU A 103 -4.44 10.61 6.96
CA GLU A 103 -4.39 9.36 7.72
C GLU A 103 -3.90 8.16 6.89
N PHE A 104 -4.17 8.17 5.58
CA PHE A 104 -3.89 7.07 4.66
C PHE A 104 -2.80 7.38 3.63
N GLU A 105 -2.31 8.61 3.53
CA GLU A 105 -1.50 9.02 2.39
C GLU A 105 -0.25 9.80 2.80
N TYR A 106 0.83 9.50 2.08
CA TYR A 106 2.12 10.13 2.17
C TYR A 106 2.53 10.65 0.79
N ILE A 107 3.31 11.73 0.79
CA ILE A 107 3.83 12.34 -0.43
C ILE A 107 5.34 12.35 -0.40
N HIS A 108 5.95 11.86 -1.49
CA HIS A 108 7.34 12.07 -1.84
C HIS A 108 7.47 13.15 -2.92
N SER A 109 8.39 14.10 -2.75
CA SER A 109 8.70 15.12 -3.75
C SER A 109 9.70 14.61 -4.80
N GLY A 110 9.31 14.61 -6.06
CA GLY A 110 10.12 14.13 -7.18
C GLY A 110 10.00 12.63 -7.42
N LYS A 111 10.95 12.07 -8.18
CA LYS A 111 10.99 10.65 -8.53
C LYS A 111 11.31 9.81 -7.30
N LEU A 112 10.57 8.71 -7.13
CA LEU A 112 10.79 7.75 -6.05
C LEU A 112 11.24 6.41 -6.64
N LYS A 113 12.48 6.01 -6.33
CA LYS A 113 13.05 4.72 -6.74
C LYS A 113 12.78 3.67 -5.69
N MET A 114 12.22 2.53 -6.08
CA MET A 114 11.98 1.40 -5.18
C MET A 114 13.30 0.68 -4.92
N LYS A 115 13.68 0.45 -3.65
CA LYS A 115 14.96 -0.19 -3.30
C LYS A 115 14.83 -1.69 -3.21
N GLU A 116 13.88 -2.15 -2.42
CA GLU A 116 13.55 -3.56 -2.25
C GLU A 116 12.07 -3.72 -2.52
N ILE A 117 11.71 -4.64 -3.42
CA ILE A 117 10.31 -4.94 -3.72
C ILE A 117 9.93 -6.19 -2.93
N LEU A 118 8.99 -6.02 -2.03
CA LEU A 118 8.46 -7.07 -1.14
C LEU A 118 7.27 -7.79 -1.79
N HIS A 119 6.49 -7.06 -2.59
CA HIS A 119 5.41 -7.58 -3.42
C HIS A 119 5.23 -6.72 -4.67
N ALA A 120 4.94 -7.32 -5.80
CA ALA A 120 4.56 -6.63 -7.03
C ALA A 120 3.61 -7.50 -7.84
N GLY A 121 2.35 -7.09 -7.96
CA GLY A 121 1.38 -7.80 -8.76
C GLY A 121 -0.05 -7.37 -8.47
N LYS A 122 -0.99 -8.28 -8.68
CA LYS A 122 -2.38 -8.08 -8.27
C LYS A 122 -2.44 -7.70 -6.79
N ASN A 123 -3.38 -6.83 -6.44
CA ASN A 123 -3.58 -6.39 -5.07
C ASN A 123 -3.86 -7.64 -4.20
N PRO A 124 -2.96 -7.96 -3.26
CA PRO A 124 -3.07 -9.20 -2.48
C PRO A 124 -4.27 -9.16 -1.53
N TYR A 125 -4.77 -7.97 -1.19
CA TYR A 125 -5.96 -7.81 -0.37
C TYR A 125 -7.27 -8.01 -1.13
N SER A 126 -7.23 -8.21 -2.46
CA SER A 126 -8.43 -8.58 -3.22
C SER A 126 -9.09 -9.89 -2.73
N ILE A 127 -8.34 -10.78 -2.07
CA ILE A 127 -8.87 -12.02 -1.50
C ILE A 127 -9.93 -11.78 -0.41
N VAL A 128 -9.85 -10.65 0.31
CA VAL A 128 -10.81 -10.27 1.36
C VAL A 128 -11.90 -9.32 0.88
N SER A 129 -12.03 -9.09 -0.42
CA SER A 129 -13.10 -8.23 -0.98
C SER A 129 -14.51 -8.74 -0.69
N HIS A 130 -14.67 -10.01 -0.33
CA HIS A 130 -15.94 -10.61 0.07
C HIS A 130 -16.36 -10.27 1.51
N ILE A 131 -15.46 -9.71 2.33
CA ILE A 131 -15.74 -9.32 3.70
C ILE A 131 -16.55 -8.01 3.70
N ASP A 132 -17.49 -7.89 4.64
CA ASP A 132 -18.33 -6.70 4.79
C ASP A 132 -17.50 -5.45 5.12
N TYR A 133 -18.05 -4.28 4.79
CA TYR A 133 -17.36 -3.00 4.98
C TYR A 133 -17.03 -2.70 6.45
N GLU A 134 -17.91 -3.05 7.40
CA GLU A 134 -17.67 -2.74 8.81
C GLU A 134 -16.47 -3.51 9.35
N THR A 135 -16.36 -4.79 8.98
CA THR A 135 -15.23 -5.63 9.33
C THR A 135 -13.95 -5.12 8.67
N ARG A 136 -13.98 -4.76 7.38
CA ARG A 136 -12.82 -4.18 6.69
C ARG A 136 -12.37 -2.86 7.32
N ASN A 137 -13.31 -1.99 7.69
CA ASN A 137 -13.02 -0.73 8.38
C ASN A 137 -12.35 -0.96 9.74
N LYS A 138 -12.77 -1.98 10.50
CA LYS A 138 -12.09 -2.38 11.75
C LYS A 138 -10.66 -2.85 11.49
N MET A 139 -10.42 -3.63 10.43
CA MET A 139 -9.07 -4.06 10.04
C MET A 139 -8.18 -2.86 9.67
N THR A 140 -8.70 -1.90 8.92
CA THR A 140 -8.00 -0.65 8.59
C THR A 140 -7.64 0.15 9.85
N ASN A 141 -8.58 0.30 10.78
CA ASN A 141 -8.33 0.98 12.06
C ASN A 141 -7.27 0.26 12.90
N ASN A 142 -7.24 -1.07 12.90
CA ASN A 142 -6.21 -1.84 13.58
C ASN A 142 -4.82 -1.57 12.98
N GLN A 143 -4.70 -1.47 11.65
CA GLN A 143 -3.45 -1.07 10.98
C GLN A 143 -3.03 0.34 11.41
N LEU A 144 -3.93 1.33 11.34
CA LEU A 144 -3.65 2.70 11.77
C LEU A 144 -3.17 2.78 13.22
N ASN A 145 -3.80 2.01 14.12
CA ASN A 145 -3.42 1.94 15.53
C ASN A 145 -2.05 1.28 15.74
N ALA A 146 -1.73 0.22 14.98
CA ALA A 146 -0.42 -0.42 15.05
C ALA A 146 0.69 0.54 14.57
N ARG A 147 0.45 1.25 13.46
CA ARG A 147 1.38 2.24 12.89
C ARG A 147 1.65 3.42 13.81
N SER A 148 0.60 3.92 14.47
CA SER A 148 0.72 5.03 15.42
C SER A 148 1.57 4.66 16.64
N LYS A 149 1.69 3.38 16.99
CA LYS A 149 2.51 2.89 18.12
C LYS A 149 3.97 2.65 17.77
N CYS A 150 4.29 2.44 16.49
CA CYS A 150 5.68 2.26 16.01
C CYS A 150 6.40 3.59 15.73
N GLY A 151 5.70 4.72 15.75
CA GLY A 151 6.25 6.06 15.50
C GLY A 151 6.27 6.97 16.73
N GLY A 152 6.74 6.46 17.88
CA GLY A 152 6.95 7.22 19.12
C GLY A 152 8.40 7.17 19.58
#